data_AF-A0A7M5V4C1-F1
#
_entry.id   AF-A0A7M5V4C1-F1
#
_cell.length_a   1.000
_cell.length_b   1.000
_cell.length_c   1.000
_cell.angle_alpha   90.00
_cell.angle_beta   90.00
_cell.angle_gamma   90.00
#
_symmetry.space_group_name_H-M   'P 1'
#
loop_
_entity.id
_entity.type
_entity.pdbx_description
1 polymer ?
#
loop_
_entity_poly.entity_id
_entity_poly.type
_entity_poly.pdbx_seq_one_letter_code
_entity_poly.pdbx_strand_id
1 'polypeptide(L)'
;MSTFNGKLLEYPFASIDRFDGENLASTIFFLSHCHKDHIEGLLAIDFIEVLRKRRTVKLYTSETTKNLMSCDDEMVHLLEFTIGLPIHQQQVLTVKDHQNKNQNLVVTLLTAGHCVGSVMFLIEGSGGKVLYTGDFRLGGKEISKIPTRFVT
;
A
#
# COMPACT_ATOMS: atom_id res chain seq x y z
N MET A 1 17.64 2.94 4.10
CA MET A 1 17.12 3.01 2.71
C MET A 1 16.81 1.62 2.25
N SER A 2 15.53 1.39 1.93
CA SER A 2 15.07 0.17 1.29
C SER A 2 15.67 0.03 -0.12
N THR A 3 16.10 -1.17 -0.50
CA THR A 3 16.50 -1.51 -1.88
C THR A 3 15.32 -2.01 -2.72
N PHE A 4 14.13 -2.09 -2.12
CA PHE A 4 12.92 -2.54 -2.80
C PHE A 4 12.32 -1.39 -3.61
N ASN A 5 12.17 -1.59 -4.92
CA ASN A 5 11.75 -0.55 -5.88
C ASN A 5 10.22 -0.41 -6.01
N GLY A 6 9.46 -0.95 -5.06
CA GLY A 6 8.02 -0.79 -4.92
C GLY A 6 7.14 -1.80 -5.67
N LYS A 7 7.61 -2.40 -6.76
CA LYS A 7 6.84 -3.38 -7.54
C LYS A 7 6.79 -4.75 -6.86
N LEU A 8 5.59 -5.31 -6.74
CA LEU A 8 5.40 -6.70 -6.32
C LEU A 8 5.60 -7.64 -7.50
N LEU A 9 6.34 -8.73 -7.32
CA LEU A 9 6.60 -9.72 -8.38
C LEU A 9 5.30 -10.45 -8.77
N GLU A 10 4.51 -10.84 -7.78
CA GLU A 10 3.24 -11.56 -7.90
C GLU A 10 2.13 -10.68 -8.47
N TYR A 11 2.23 -9.36 -8.28
CA TYR A 11 1.26 -8.37 -8.74
C TYR A 11 1.96 -7.17 -9.40
N PRO A 12 2.44 -7.29 -10.65
CA PRO A 12 3.20 -6.22 -11.33
C PRO A 12 2.43 -4.91 -11.56
N PHE A 13 1.11 -4.95 -11.40
CA PHE A 13 0.20 -3.79 -11.46
C PHE A 13 0.04 -3.07 -10.11
N ALA A 14 0.67 -3.57 -9.05
CA ALA A 14 0.69 -2.96 -7.72
C ALA A 14 2.07 -2.36 -7.40
N SER A 15 2.06 -1.21 -6.71
CA SER A 15 3.26 -0.59 -6.15
C SER A 15 3.07 -0.27 -4.66
N ILE A 16 4.11 -0.43 -3.85
CA ILE A 16 4.12 -0.13 -2.42
C ILE A 16 5.31 0.77 -2.08
N ASP A 17 5.10 1.86 -1.33
CA ASP A 17 6.13 2.76 -0.79
C ASP A 17 7.09 3.41 -1.82
N ARG A 18 6.74 3.35 -3.10
CA ARG A 18 7.49 3.96 -4.21
C ARG A 18 6.52 4.40 -5.30
N PHE A 19 6.60 5.66 -5.71
CA PHE A 19 5.57 6.32 -6.51
C PHE A 19 6.10 7.03 -7.76
N ASP A 20 7.36 6.76 -8.15
CA ASP A 20 8.04 7.33 -9.31
C ASP A 20 8.45 6.26 -10.35
N GLY A 21 8.94 6.70 -11.51
CA GLY A 21 9.48 5.83 -12.55
C GLY A 21 8.48 4.78 -13.05
N GLU A 22 8.90 3.51 -13.09
CA GLU A 22 8.06 2.39 -13.55
C GLU A 22 6.83 2.14 -12.64
N ASN A 23 6.85 2.63 -11.40
CA ASN A 23 5.70 2.54 -10.49
C ASN A 23 4.51 3.35 -11.00
N LEU A 24 4.74 4.40 -11.79
CA LEU A 24 3.67 5.17 -12.42
C LEU A 24 2.80 4.30 -13.33
N ALA A 25 3.28 3.17 -13.85
CA ALA A 25 2.43 2.26 -14.62
C ALA A 25 1.42 1.46 -13.77
N SER A 26 1.57 1.42 -12.44
CA SER A 26 0.68 0.66 -11.55
C SER A 26 -0.75 1.19 -11.56
N THR A 27 -1.69 0.29 -11.24
CA THR A 27 -3.12 0.55 -11.17
C THR A 27 -3.65 0.55 -9.73
N ILE A 28 -2.81 0.12 -8.78
CA ILE A 28 -3.06 0.21 -7.33
C ILE A 28 -1.76 0.57 -6.61
N PHE A 29 -1.87 1.44 -5.62
CA PHE A 29 -0.75 1.91 -4.81
C PHE A 29 -1.02 1.67 -3.34
N PHE A 30 0.02 1.34 -2.58
CA PHE A 30 -0.04 1.16 -1.13
C PHE A 30 1.03 2.02 -0.45
N LEU A 31 0.71 2.56 0.73
CA LEU A 31 1.65 3.27 1.59
C LEU A 31 1.62 2.65 2.99
N SER A 32 2.73 2.06 3.41
CA SER A 32 2.86 1.38 4.70
C SER A 32 2.90 2.37 5.86
N HIS A 33 3.62 3.49 5.70
CA HIS A 33 3.75 4.56 6.69
C HIS A 33 4.33 5.85 6.08
N CYS A 34 4.15 7.00 6.76
CA CYS A 34 4.62 8.31 6.29
C CYS A 34 6.06 8.64 6.75
N HIS A 35 7.05 7.87 6.32
CA HIS A 35 8.46 8.28 6.43
C HIS A 35 9.04 8.67 5.07
N LYS A 36 10.03 9.56 5.09
CA LYS A 36 10.57 10.22 3.89
C LYS A 36 11.10 9.24 2.84
N ASP A 37 11.73 8.15 3.28
CA ASP A 37 12.28 7.10 2.40
C ASP A 37 11.24 6.10 1.88
N HIS A 38 9.98 6.21 2.32
CA HIS A 38 8.83 5.41 1.86
C HIS A 38 7.79 6.23 1.09
N ILE A 39 8.04 7.53 0.87
CA ILE A 39 7.15 8.44 0.12
C ILE A 39 7.82 8.98 -1.15
N GLU A 40 8.87 8.32 -1.64
CA GLU A 40 9.59 8.81 -2.81
C GLU A 40 8.69 8.81 -4.05
N GLY A 41 8.55 9.98 -4.67
CA GLY A 41 7.62 10.22 -5.78
C GLY A 41 6.18 10.55 -5.37
N LEU A 42 5.81 10.44 -4.08
CA LEU A 42 4.42 10.59 -3.63
C LEU A 42 3.85 12.00 -3.90
N LEU A 43 4.69 13.02 -3.75
CA LEU A 43 4.34 14.42 -4.01
C LEU A 43 4.75 14.89 -5.41
N ALA A 44 5.26 13.98 -6.25
CA ALA A 44 5.67 14.32 -7.61
C ALA A 44 4.44 14.62 -8.48
N ILE A 45 4.56 15.63 -9.33
CA ILE A 45 3.49 16.05 -10.25
C ILE A 45 3.01 14.87 -11.10
N ASP A 46 3.94 14.06 -11.61
CA ASP A 46 3.62 12.88 -12.43
C ASP A 46 2.69 11.90 -11.70
N PHE A 47 2.95 11.61 -10.42
CA PHE A 47 2.12 10.71 -9.62
C PHE A 47 0.73 11.32 -9.32
N ILE A 48 0.68 12.62 -9.03
CA ILE A 48 -0.59 13.32 -8.81
C ILE A 48 -1.43 13.31 -10.09
N GLU A 49 -0.81 13.51 -11.26
CA GLU A 49 -1.48 13.40 -12.55
C GLU A 49 -2.01 12.01 -12.83
N VAL A 50 -1.26 10.97 -12.46
CA VAL A 50 -1.68 9.58 -12.53
C VAL A 50 -3.01 9.39 -11.81
N LEU A 51 -3.11 9.85 -10.56
CA LEU A 51 -4.30 9.71 -9.73
C LEU A 51 -5.49 10.53 -10.27
N ARG A 52 -5.23 11.74 -10.77
CA ARG A 52 -6.26 12.62 -11.37
C ARG A 52 -6.81 12.07 -12.68
N LYS A 53 -5.94 11.60 -13.59
CA LYS A 53 -6.32 11.12 -14.93
C LYS A 53 -6.96 9.73 -14.88
N ARG A 54 -6.55 8.87 -13.95
CA ARG A 54 -7.04 7.48 -13.84
C ARG A 54 -7.88 7.30 -12.59
N ARG A 55 -9.17 7.64 -12.68
CA ARG A 55 -10.11 7.66 -11.53
C ARG A 55 -10.23 6.34 -10.75
N THR A 56 -9.95 5.20 -11.39
CA THR A 56 -9.97 3.87 -10.76
C THR A 56 -8.73 3.57 -9.93
N VAL A 57 -7.64 4.31 -10.15
CA VAL A 57 -6.37 4.15 -9.44
C VAL A 57 -6.47 4.89 -8.11
N LYS A 58 -6.08 4.21 -7.03
CA LYS A 58 -6.16 4.71 -5.66
C LYS A 58 -4.90 4.37 -4.87
N LEU A 59 -4.64 5.18 -3.86
CA LEU A 59 -3.63 4.95 -2.84
C LEU A 59 -4.31 4.33 -1.61
N TYR A 60 -3.80 3.22 -1.11
CA TYR A 60 -4.33 2.52 0.06
C TYR A 60 -3.34 2.59 1.22
N THR A 61 -3.84 2.91 2.41
CA THR A 61 -3.02 2.97 3.63
C THR A 61 -3.88 2.70 4.86
N SER A 62 -3.32 2.73 6.07
CA SER A 62 -4.13 2.63 7.29
C SER A 62 -4.98 3.90 7.47
N GLU A 63 -6.15 3.77 8.11
CA GLU A 63 -6.96 4.95 8.48
C GLU A 63 -6.15 5.97 9.29
N THR A 64 -5.25 5.49 10.15
CA THR A 64 -4.36 6.34 10.95
C THR A 64 -3.38 7.11 10.06
N THR A 65 -2.71 6.47 9.10
CA THR A 65 -1.80 7.13 8.16
C THR A 65 -2.55 8.15 7.31
N LYS A 66 -3.75 7.82 6.82
CA LYS A 66 -4.60 8.77 6.09
C LYS A 66 -4.95 10.00 6.93
N ASN A 67 -5.25 9.82 8.22
CA ASN A 67 -5.50 10.94 9.13
C ASN A 67 -4.23 11.79 9.35
N LEU A 68 -3.06 11.17 9.47
CA LEU A 68 -1.79 11.91 9.57
C LEU A 68 -1.52 12.74 8.31
N MET A 69 -1.78 12.19 7.12
CA MET A 69 -1.67 12.93 5.84
C MET A 69 -2.60 14.15 5.80
N SER A 70 -3.72 14.13 6.53
CA SER A 70 -4.65 15.28 6.58
C SER A 70 -4.15 16.44 7.44
N CYS A 71 -3.13 16.20 8.25
CA CYS A 71 -2.47 17.23 9.07
C CYS A 71 -1.26 17.85 8.36
N ASP A 72 -0.94 17.40 7.14
CA ASP A 72 0.18 17.89 6.34
C ASP A 72 -0.36 18.62 5.10
N ASP A 73 -0.12 19.93 5.03
CA ASP A 73 -0.57 20.81 3.94
C ASP A 73 -0.03 20.36 2.57
N GLU A 74 1.13 19.71 2.52
CA GLU A 74 1.68 19.17 1.27
C GLU A 74 0.94 17.91 0.84
N MET A 75 0.39 17.11 1.76
CA MET A 75 -0.27 15.83 1.45
C MET A 75 -1.79 15.90 1.35
N VAL A 76 -2.41 16.98 1.85
CA VAL A 76 -3.89 17.11 1.92
C VAL A 76 -4.59 16.88 0.58
N HIS A 77 -3.96 17.27 -0.53
CA HIS A 77 -4.51 17.11 -1.87
C HIS A 77 -4.54 15.64 -2.35
N LEU A 78 -3.81 14.73 -1.70
CA LEU A 78 -3.83 13.29 -2.00
C LEU A 78 -5.01 12.58 -1.34
N LEU A 79 -5.67 13.19 -0.35
CA LEU A 79 -6.74 12.56 0.43
C LEU A 79 -7.94 12.15 -0.45
N GLU A 80 -8.23 12.88 -1.53
CA GLU A 80 -9.30 12.55 -2.48
C GLU A 80 -9.03 11.24 -3.26
N PHE A 81 -7.76 10.83 -3.34
CA PHE A 81 -7.31 9.62 -4.01
C PHE A 81 -6.93 8.51 -3.04
N THR A 82 -6.94 8.80 -1.73
CA THR A 82 -6.45 7.90 -0.69
C THR A 82 -7.60 7.21 0.04
N ILE A 83 -7.51 5.90 0.19
CA ILE A 83 -8.46 5.07 0.92
C ILE A 83 -7.76 4.54 2.18
N GLY A 84 -8.30 4.88 3.34
CA GLY A 84 -7.87 4.33 4.62
C GLY A 84 -8.56 2.98 4.82
N LEU A 85 -7.78 1.94 5.11
CA LEU A 85 -8.26 0.60 5.38
C LEU A 85 -8.18 0.30 6.88
N PRO A 86 -9.18 -0.40 7.45
CA PRO A 86 -9.13 -0.85 8.83
C PRO A 86 -8.06 -1.93 9.02
N ILE A 87 -7.39 -1.89 10.17
CA ILE A 87 -6.35 -2.87 10.53
C ILE A 87 -7.04 -4.17 10.99
N HIS A 88 -6.46 -5.33 10.66
CA HIS A 88 -6.92 -6.67 11.01
C HIS A 88 -8.29 -7.07 10.42
N GLN A 89 -8.73 -6.38 9.37
CA GLN A 89 -9.94 -6.73 8.63
C GLN A 89 -9.62 -6.93 7.15
N GLN A 90 -10.13 -8.03 6.59
CA GLN A 90 -10.00 -8.33 5.17
C GLN A 90 -10.80 -7.34 4.32
N GLN A 91 -10.16 -6.79 3.30
CA GLN A 91 -10.74 -5.86 2.34
C GLN A 91 -10.60 -6.45 0.93
N VAL A 92 -11.71 -6.58 0.22
CA VAL A 92 -11.70 -7.05 -1.18
C VAL A 92 -11.57 -5.85 -2.10
N LEU A 93 -10.47 -5.79 -2.84
CA LEU A 93 -10.15 -4.72 -3.79
C LEU A 93 -10.21 -5.27 -5.21
N THR A 94 -11.08 -4.71 -6.05
CA THR A 94 -11.13 -5.03 -7.49
C THR A 94 -10.36 -3.97 -8.26
N VAL A 95 -9.31 -4.39 -8.96
CA VAL A 95 -8.43 -3.51 -9.74
C VAL A 95 -8.20 -4.06 -11.13
N LYS A 96 -7.75 -3.22 -12.06
CA LYS A 96 -7.40 -3.67 -13.39
C LYS A 96 -5.91 -4.00 -13.48
N ASP A 97 -5.56 -5.12 -14.09
CA ASP A 97 -4.16 -5.38 -14.45
C ASP A 97 -3.73 -4.60 -15.70
N HIS A 98 -2.48 -4.78 -16.11
CA HIS A 98 -1.90 -4.16 -17.32
C HIS A 98 -2.57 -4.63 -18.63
N GLN A 99 -3.30 -5.75 -18.61
CA GLN A 99 -4.10 -6.24 -19.72
C GLN A 99 -5.56 -5.74 -19.66
N ASN A 100 -5.85 -4.79 -18.76
CA ASN A 100 -7.18 -4.22 -18.54
C ASN A 100 -8.22 -5.26 -18.06
N LYS A 101 -7.78 -6.38 -17.48
CA LYS A 101 -8.64 -7.41 -16.88
C LYS A 101 -8.82 -7.13 -15.39
N ASN A 102 -10.01 -7.43 -14.89
CA ASN A 102 -10.30 -7.29 -13.46
C ASN A 102 -9.57 -8.38 -12.66
N GLN A 103 -8.89 -7.95 -11.61
CA GLN A 103 -8.22 -8.77 -10.60
C GLN A 103 -8.85 -8.46 -9.25
N ASN A 104 -9.16 -9.50 -8.47
CA ASN A 104 -9.62 -9.35 -7.09
C ASN A 104 -8.46 -9.66 -6.15
N LEU A 105 -8.13 -8.68 -5.31
CA LEU A 105 -7.16 -8.82 -4.24
C LEU A 105 -7.89 -8.82 -2.91
N VAL A 106 -7.52 -9.71 -2.00
CA VAL A 106 -7.88 -9.62 -0.58
C VAL A 106 -6.70 -9.01 0.13
N VAL A 107 -6.90 -7.85 0.73
CA VAL A 107 -5.87 -7.10 1.45
C VAL A 107 -6.21 -7.05 2.93
N THR A 108 -5.25 -7.41 3.78
CA THR A 108 -5.35 -7.30 5.23
C THR A 108 -4.17 -6.48 5.76
N LEU A 109 -4.47 -5.40 6.49
CA LEU A 109 -3.44 -4.61 7.16
C LEU A 109 -3.12 -5.25 8.50
N LEU A 110 -1.83 -5.46 8.79
CA LEU A 110 -1.34 -5.91 10.09
C LEU A 110 -0.51 -4.79 10.72
N THR A 111 -0.54 -4.64 12.03
CA THR A 111 0.27 -3.64 12.72
C THR A 111 1.76 -3.92 12.54
N ALA A 112 2.54 -2.91 12.14
CA ALA A 112 3.99 -3.05 11.97
C ALA A 112 4.78 -2.69 13.25
N GLY A 113 4.22 -1.84 14.11
CA GLY A 113 4.88 -1.46 15.38
C GLY A 113 6.10 -0.55 15.22
N HIS A 114 6.24 0.12 14.07
CA HIS A 114 7.35 1.02 13.78
C HIS A 114 7.07 2.47 14.19
N CYS A 115 5.99 3.04 13.66
CA CYS A 115 5.50 4.37 14.00
C CYS A 115 3.96 4.39 13.98
N VAL A 116 3.37 5.54 14.35
CA VAL A 116 1.91 5.71 14.37
C VAL A 116 1.36 5.51 12.95
N GLY A 117 0.41 4.59 12.81
CA GLY A 117 -0.20 4.24 11.51
C GLY A 117 0.57 3.23 10.67
N SER A 118 1.77 2.80 11.09
CA SER A 118 2.58 1.83 10.35
C SER A 118 1.92 0.45 10.26
N VAL A 119 1.87 -0.08 9.03
CA VAL A 119 1.24 -1.37 8.73
C VAL A 119 2.07 -2.22 7.78
N MET A 120 1.94 -3.54 7.95
CA MET A 120 2.29 -4.54 6.95
C MET A 120 1.05 -4.81 6.07
N PHE A 121 1.25 -5.13 4.80
CA PHE A 121 0.19 -5.54 3.89
C PHE A 121 0.28 -7.04 3.60
N LEU A 122 -0.73 -7.80 4.01
CA LEU A 122 -0.98 -9.15 3.51
C LEU A 122 -1.90 -9.06 2.31
N ILE A 123 -1.42 -9.47 1.14
CA ILE A 123 -2.13 -9.39 -0.14
C ILE A 123 -2.30 -10.81 -0.69
N GLU A 124 -3.54 -11.18 -1.00
CA GLU A 124 -3.91 -12.50 -1.49
C GLU A 124 -4.72 -12.36 -2.79
N GLY A 125 -4.48 -13.24 -3.77
CA GLY A 125 -5.16 -13.17 -5.06
C GLY A 125 -4.68 -14.25 -6.02
N SER A 126 -4.97 -14.09 -7.32
CA SER A 126 -4.58 -15.06 -8.37
C SER A 126 -3.06 -15.26 -8.49
N GLY A 127 -2.27 -14.25 -8.13
CA GLY A 127 -0.81 -14.31 -8.09
C GLY A 127 -0.20 -14.98 -6.86
N GLY A 128 -1.00 -15.49 -5.92
CA GLY A 128 -0.52 -16.14 -4.69
C GLY A 128 -0.79 -15.31 -3.43
N LYS A 129 0.13 -15.37 -2.47
CA LYS A 129 0.05 -14.67 -1.17
C LYS A 129 1.36 -13.96 -0.88
N VAL A 130 1.30 -12.66 -0.64
CA VAL A 130 2.46 -11.80 -0.38
C VAL A 130 2.28 -11.08 0.93
N LEU A 131 3.31 -11.09 1.77
CA LEU A 131 3.39 -10.23 2.97
C LEU A 131 4.47 -9.18 2.74
N TYR A 132 4.06 -7.93 2.57
CA TYR A 132 4.95 -6.78 2.58
C TYR A 132 5.00 -6.18 3.98
N THR A 133 6.16 -6.18 4.63
CA THR A 133 6.28 -5.76 6.03
C THR A 133 6.39 -4.25 6.22
N GLY A 134 6.83 -3.51 5.19
CA GLY A 134 7.36 -2.17 5.39
C GLY A 134 8.46 -2.18 6.47
N ASP A 135 8.59 -1.06 7.16
CA ASP A 135 9.37 -1.01 8.40
C ASP A 135 8.53 -1.54 9.56
N PHE A 136 9.05 -2.55 10.26
CA PHE A 136 8.35 -3.19 11.37
C PHE A 136 9.28 -3.47 12.54
N ARG A 137 8.71 -3.48 13.76
CA ARG A 137 9.38 -3.95 14.96
C ARG A 137 8.35 -4.60 15.88
N LEU A 138 8.31 -5.93 15.88
CA LEU A 138 7.35 -6.70 16.65
C LEU A 138 8.00 -7.40 17.85
N GLY A 139 7.33 -7.35 18.99
CA GLY A 139 7.67 -8.17 20.15
C GLY A 139 7.09 -9.59 20.05
N GLY A 140 7.56 -10.52 20.87
CA GLY A 140 7.17 -11.94 20.78
C GLY A 140 5.65 -12.21 20.87
N LYS A 141 4.91 -11.40 21.63
CA LYS A 141 3.43 -11.49 21.72
C LYS A 141 2.69 -10.99 20.47
N GLU A 142 3.33 -10.15 19.66
CA GLU A 142 2.73 -9.59 18.44
C GLU A 142 2.95 -10.53 17.25
N ILE A 143 4.06 -11.28 17.23
CA ILE A 143 4.34 -12.30 16.21
C ILE A 143 3.24 -13.38 16.19
N SER A 144 2.70 -13.77 17.35
CA SER A 144 1.62 -14.76 17.42
C SER A 144 0.30 -14.30 16.78
N LYS A 145 0.16 -13.00 16.46
CA LYS A 145 -1.00 -12.44 15.77
C LYS A 145 -0.83 -12.42 14.25
N ILE A 146 0.36 -12.69 13.73
CA ILE A 146 0.59 -12.87 12.30
C ILE A 146 -0.01 -14.22 11.89
N PRO A 147 -0.85 -14.28 10.83
CA PRO A 147 -1.44 -15.53 10.38
C PRO A 147 -0.35 -16.58 10.08
N THR A 148 -0.34 -17.69 10.82
CA THR A 148 0.67 -18.76 10.70
C THR A 148 0.37 -19.77 9.60
N ARG A 149 -0.75 -19.62 8.88
CA ARG A 149 -1.11 -20.46 7.73
C ARG A 149 -0.97 -19.68 6.42
N PHE A 150 0.22 -19.77 5.84
CA PHE A 150 0.40 -19.56 4.41
C PHE A 150 -0.12 -20.82 3.72
N VAL A 151 -1.38 -20.81 3.29
CA VAL A 151 -1.90 -21.88 2.43
C VAL A 151 -1.19 -21.71 1.09
N THR A 152 -0.26 -22.61 0.80
CA THR A 152 0.35 -22.82 -0.52
C THR A 152 -0.63 -23.51 -1.45
#